data_AF-X1NFY9-F1
#
_entry.id   AF-X1NFY9-F1
#
_cell.length_a   1.000
_cell.length_b   1.000
_cell.length_c   1.000
_cell.angle_alpha   90.00
_cell.angle_beta   90.00
_cell.angle_gamma   90.00
#
_symmetry.space_group_name_H-M   'P 1'
#
loop_
_entity.id
_entity.type
_entity.pdbx_description
1 polymer ?
#
loop_
_entity_poly.entity_id
_entity_poly.type
_entity_poly.pdbx_seq_one_letter_code
_entity_poly.pdbx_strand_id
1 'polypeptide(L)'
;MVKIMAMILYKKVPFSFEEKNYEIKVFYDDKIINIVAFRNNYPANGFRHQIKTSKNLPVEKILKQKVIDELIEICKKDISEKRW
;
A
#
# COMPACT_ATOMS: atom_id res chain seq x y z
N MET A 1 22.15 9.43 -15.00
CA MET A 1 20.83 10.10 -14.93
C MET A 1 19.96 9.32 -13.96
N VAL A 2 19.77 9.77 -12.72
CA VAL A 2 18.85 9.12 -11.78
C VAL A 2 17.45 9.60 -12.13
N LYS A 3 16.66 8.75 -12.82
CA LYS A 3 15.23 8.98 -12.99
C LYS A 3 14.60 8.87 -11.58
N ILE A 4 14.20 9.99 -10.99
CA ILE A 4 13.32 9.96 -9.83
C ILE A 4 11.97 9.46 -10.36
N MET A 5 11.71 8.17 -10.24
CA MET A 5 10.43 7.60 -10.65
C MET A 5 9.40 7.99 -9.59
N ALA A 6 8.53 8.94 -9.94
CA ALA A 6 7.38 9.29 -9.12
C ALA A 6 6.51 8.03 -8.96
N MET A 7 6.19 7.67 -7.71
CA MET A 7 5.31 6.54 -7.44
C MET A 7 3.87 6.90 -7.87
N ILE A 8 3.26 6.02 -8.65
CA ILE A 8 1.90 6.18 -9.16
C ILE A 8 0.91 5.65 -8.13
N LEU A 9 -0.13 6.43 -7.83
CA LEU A 9 -1.25 5.95 -7.01
C LEU A 9 -2.14 5.04 -7.85
N TYR A 10 -2.29 3.79 -7.42
CA TYR A 10 -3.13 2.79 -8.08
C TYR A 10 -4.54 2.68 -7.48
N LYS A 11 -4.63 2.55 -6.14
CA LYS A 11 -5.88 2.27 -5.44
C LYS A 11 -5.93 3.02 -4.11
N LYS A 12 -7.15 3.44 -3.73
CA LYS A 12 -7.48 4.00 -2.42
C LYS A 12 -8.61 3.17 -1.82
N VAL A 13 -8.48 2.81 -0.55
CA VAL A 13 -9.51 2.08 0.19
C VAL A 13 -9.77 2.83 1.51
N PRO A 14 -10.96 3.44 1.68
CA PRO A 14 -11.32 4.05 2.95
C PRO A 14 -11.47 2.95 4.02
N PHE A 15 -11.05 3.27 5.24
CA PHE A 15 -11.17 2.37 6.39
C PHE A 15 -11.36 3.17 7.67
N SER A 16 -12.38 2.85 8.46
CA SER A 16 -12.64 3.54 9.74
C SER A 16 -12.53 2.55 10.88
N PHE A 17 -11.80 2.93 11.94
CA PHE A 17 -11.60 2.12 13.14
C PHE A 17 -11.40 3.04 14.36
N GLU A 18 -12.05 2.72 15.48
CA GLU A 18 -12.02 3.57 16.71
C GLU A 18 -12.25 5.06 16.43
N GLU A 19 -13.29 5.40 15.65
CA GLU A 19 -13.64 6.79 15.27
C GLU A 19 -12.55 7.54 14.48
N LYS A 20 -11.47 6.86 14.08
CA LYS A 20 -10.42 7.41 13.23
C LYS A 20 -10.68 7.01 11.79
N ASN A 21 -10.53 7.97 10.89
CA ASN A 21 -10.59 7.76 9.45
C ASN A 21 -9.20 7.50 8.90
N TYR A 22 -9.06 6.34 8.27
CA TYR A 22 -7.89 5.91 7.53
C TYR A 22 -8.19 5.79 6.04
N GLU A 23 -7.15 5.91 5.23
CA GLU A 23 -7.17 5.57 3.81
C GLU A 23 -5.97 4.68 3.52
N ILE A 24 -6.21 3.45 3.09
CA ILE A 24 -5.15 2.56 2.63
C ILE A 24 -4.90 2.87 1.17
N LYS A 25 -3.67 3.30 0.86
CA LYS A 25 -3.25 3.66 -0.49
C LYS A 25 -2.27 2.62 -1.03
N VAL A 26 -2.49 2.20 -2.27
CA VAL A 26 -1.57 1.36 -3.02
C VAL A 26 -0.82 2.23 -4.02
N PHE A 27 0.49 2.34 -3.86
CA PHE A 27 1.39 3.02 -4.77
C PHE A 27 2.28 2.02 -5.48
N TYR A 28 2.75 2.36 -6.68
CA TYR A 28 3.72 1.53 -7.36
C TYR A 28 4.68 2.34 -8.25
N ASP A 29 5.83 1.74 -8.53
CA ASP A 29 6.73 2.13 -9.62
C ASP A 29 7.06 0.87 -10.47
N ASP A 30 8.13 0.89 -11.26
CA ASP A 30 8.52 -0.24 -12.11
C ASP A 30 9.02 -1.47 -11.35
N LYS A 31 9.32 -1.34 -10.05
CA LYS A 31 9.98 -2.38 -9.24
C LYS A 31 9.32 -2.63 -7.90
N ILE A 32 8.47 -1.73 -7.43
CA ILE A 32 7.99 -1.71 -6.05
C ILE A 32 6.49 -1.43 -6.04
N ILE A 33 5.77 -2.17 -5.21
CA ILE A 33 4.39 -1.85 -4.80
C ILE A 33 4.43 -1.56 -3.30
N ASN A 34 3.87 -0.43 -2.88
CA ASN A 34 3.71 -0.06 -1.48
C ASN A 34 2.23 0.00 -1.12
N ILE A 35 1.86 -0.63 -0.02
CA ILE A 35 0.54 -0.53 0.60
C ILE A 35 0.75 0.21 1.91
N VAL A 36 0.15 1.39 2.05
CA VAL A 36 0.41 2.30 3.17
C VAL A 36 -0.89 2.84 3.71
N ALA A 37 -1.08 2.76 5.03
CA ALA A 37 -2.18 3.44 5.70
C ALA A 37 -1.90 4.95 5.84
N PHE A 38 -2.93 5.76 5.62
CA PHE A 38 -2.91 7.20 5.90
C PHE A 38 -3.96 7.52 6.95
N ARG A 39 -3.62 8.35 7.93
CA ARG A 39 -4.58 8.93 8.88
C ARG A 39 -4.59 10.43 8.66
N ASN A 40 -5.76 11.00 8.39
CA ASN A 40 -5.91 12.45 8.12
C ASN A 40 -4.92 12.97 7.04
N ASN A 41 -4.76 12.23 5.94
CA ASN A 41 -3.80 12.52 4.85
C ASN A 41 -2.30 12.41 5.19
N TYR A 42 -1.93 12.02 6.42
CA TYR A 42 -0.54 11.74 6.78
C TYR A 42 -0.27 10.24 6.78
N PRO A 43 0.89 9.78 6.27
CA PRO A 43 1.23 8.37 6.27
C PRO A 43 1.44 7.86 7.70
N ALA A 44 0.71 6.81 8.07
CA ALA A 44 0.89 6.07 9.31
C ALA A 44 1.92 4.97 9.07
N ASN A 45 3.21 5.35 9.01
CA ASN A 45 4.31 4.50 8.53
C ASN A 45 4.47 3.14 9.25
N GLY A 46 3.93 2.98 10.46
CA GLY A 46 3.90 1.69 11.18
C GLY A 46 3.02 0.63 10.49
N PHE A 47 2.13 1.04 9.59
CA PHE A 47 1.24 0.15 8.83
C PHE A 47 1.58 0.21 7.34
N ARG A 48 2.75 -0.33 7.00
CA ARG A 48 3.28 -0.36 5.63
C ARG A 48 3.72 -1.76 5.23
N HIS A 49 3.26 -2.18 4.04
CA HIS A 49 3.77 -3.37 3.37
C HIS A 49 4.39 -3.00 2.03
N GLN A 50 5.42 -3.76 1.64
CA GLN A 50 6.13 -3.56 0.38
C GLN A 50 6.32 -4.89 -0.33
N ILE A 51 6.00 -4.91 -1.63
CA ILE A 51 6.42 -5.97 -2.53
C ILE A 51 7.52 -5.41 -3.42
N LYS A 52 8.66 -6.10 -3.49
CA LYS A 52 9.68 -5.86 -4.51
C LYS A 52 9.50 -6.88 -5.63
N THR A 53 9.48 -6.41 -6.86
CA THR A 53 9.31 -7.23 -8.05
C THR A 53 10.65 -7.41 -8.74
N SER A 54 10.86 -8.57 -9.37
CA SER A 54 12.04 -8.79 -10.20
C SER A 54 11.86 -8.10 -11.55
N LYS A 55 12.98 -7.75 -12.22
CA LYS A 55 12.98 -7.03 -13.51
C LYS A 55 12.17 -7.70 -14.62
N ASN A 56 11.85 -8.99 -14.48
CA ASN A 56 11.18 -9.78 -15.51
C ASN A 56 9.67 -9.88 -15.31
N LEU A 57 9.11 -9.34 -14.21
CA LEU A 57 7.69 -9.39 -13.89
C LEU A 57 7.08 -7.98 -13.99
N PRO A 58 6.17 -7.73 -14.94
CA PRO A 58 5.48 -6.44 -15.02
C PRO A 58 4.66 -6.18 -13.75
N VAL A 59 4.93 -5.07 -13.06
CA VAL A 59 4.24 -4.67 -11.82
C VAL A 59 2.72 -4.62 -12.00
N GLU A 60 2.25 -4.19 -13.16
CA GLU A 60 0.83 -4.16 -13.54
C GLU A 60 0.14 -5.52 -13.46
N LYS A 61 0.87 -6.61 -13.73
CA LYS A 61 0.31 -7.97 -13.59
C LYS A 61 0.13 -8.33 -12.13
N ILE A 62 1.04 -7.89 -11.26
CA ILE A 62 0.98 -8.15 -9.81
C ILE A 62 -0.12 -7.28 -9.16
N LEU A 63 -0.30 -6.03 -9.61
CA LEU A 63 -1.37 -5.14 -9.13
C LEU A 63 -2.79 -5.71 -9.29
N LYS A 64 -2.97 -6.65 -10.23
CA LYS A 64 -4.25 -7.33 -10.53
C LYS A 64 -4.41 -8.65 -9.79
N GLN A 65 -3.40 -9.09 -9.03
CA GLN A 65 -3.47 -10.34 -8.28
C GLN A 65 -4.14 -10.14 -6.92
N LYS A 66 -4.78 -11.22 -6.46
CA LYS A 66 -5.48 -11.28 -5.17
C LYS A 66 -4.58 -10.90 -3.98
N VAL A 67 -3.27 -11.11 -4.09
CA VAL A 67 -2.27 -10.76 -3.07
C VAL A 67 -2.33 -9.27 -2.67
N ILE A 68 -2.72 -8.38 -3.58
CA ILE A 68 -2.84 -6.95 -3.28
C ILE A 68 -4.02 -6.70 -2.34
N ASP A 69 -5.16 -7.34 -2.61
CA ASP A 69 -6.32 -7.22 -1.74
C ASP A 69 -6.06 -7.88 -0.38
N GLU A 70 -5.35 -9.02 -0.35
CA GLU A 70 -4.94 -9.67 0.90
C GLU A 70 -4.01 -8.79 1.74
N LEU A 71 -3.05 -8.09 1.11
CA LEU A 71 -2.18 -7.13 1.81
C LEU A 71 -2.92 -5.89 2.30
N ILE A 72 -3.98 -5.46 1.60
CA ILE A 72 -4.86 -4.40 2.09
C ILE A 72 -5.58 -4.87 3.36
N GLU A 73 -6.10 -6.10 3.38
CA GLU A 73 -6.77 -6.65 4.56
C GLU A 73 -5.80 -6.86 5.74
N ILE A 74 -4.56 -7.30 5.47
CA ILE A 74 -3.51 -7.34 6.50
C ILE A 74 -3.25 -5.95 7.07
N CYS A 75 -3.15 -4.92 6.22
CA CYS A 75 -2.95 -3.55 6.68
C CYS A 75 -4.11 -3.05 7.57
N LYS A 76 -5.37 -3.36 7.22
CA LYS A 76 -6.54 -3.06 8.07
C LYS A 76 -6.47 -3.79 9.41
N LYS A 77 -6.05 -5.06 9.38
CA LYS A 77 -5.89 -5.89 10.58
C LYS A 77 -4.80 -5.33 11.49
N ASP A 78 -3.66 -4.92 10.94
CA ASP A 78 -2.57 -4.32 11.72
C ASP A 78 -3.00 -3.02 12.40
N ILE A 79 -3.78 -2.17 11.72
CA ILE A 79 -4.41 -0.99 12.32
C ILE A 79 -5.34 -1.39 13.48
N SER A 80 -6.18 -2.39 13.26
CA SER A 80 -7.19 -2.84 14.23
C SER A 80 -6.57 -3.50 15.46
N GLU A 81 -5.49 -4.26 15.26
CA GLU A 81 -4.76 -4.97 16.31
C GLU A 81 -3.63 -4.15 16.93
N LYS A 82 -3.39 -2.93 16.43
CA LYS A 82 -2.30 -2.02 16.84
C LYS A 82 -0.93 -2.71 16.79
N ARG A 83 -0.71 -3.55 15.78
CA ARG A 83 0.56 -4.25 15.53
C ARG A 83 1.39 -3.42 14.55
N TRP A 84 2.50 -2.86 15.03
CA TRP A 84 3.40 -1.97 14.29
C TRP A 84 4.86 -2.29 14.64
#